data_AF-A0A2U1BBY9-F1
#
_entry.id   AF-A0A2U1BBY9-F1
#
_cell.length_a   1.000
_cell.length_b   1.000
_cell.length_c   1.000
_cell.angle_alpha   90.00
_cell.angle_beta   90.00
_cell.angle_gamma   90.00
#
_symmetry.space_group_name_H-M   'P 1'
#
loop_
_entity.id
_entity.type
_entity.pdbx_description
1 polymer ?
#
loop_
_entity_poly.entity_id
_entity_poly.type
_entity_poly.pdbx_seq_one_letter_code
_entity_poly.pdbx_strand_id
1 'polypeptide(L)'
;MAEELFVYGSNRITIDKKHCYFEINARKHKKKFTLDRDLRAVEALKSHIERWGYFWLDGRKEGAGKHGSLRLTVYKAYRAYGRDIDCAMPKDERYVYLCDGNPYNLTSSNLYVYGDEVACNQCRRIWHDEYRIWIKLLDRDQIFFTDYDPALYSILCNTKLASWYIFSENGSEYLFCRIDGSAIGLHTVVWLYHSDKLRMDDLIQSIKDGSDELSKSELQIDHLRNNTRNSCVHNLTAMERTKNNSKRDLIVQINYPYFFIPVRVGGNFRVLCGKINGEDVTIRRVICHGVDELLDFLRQFRDTAKSSGEMLPRPEDRTKTACLSQMLMDDGREYHGDQFNIIEGLLQANDDEFTPWTGDVAAILM
;
A
#
# COMPACT_ATOMS: atom_id res chain seq x y z
N MET A 1 -16.99 6.13 39.09
CA MET A 1 -17.97 7.21 38.82
C MET A 1 -17.26 8.27 37.99
N ALA A 2 -17.94 8.86 37.01
CA ALA A 2 -17.38 9.96 36.24
C ALA A 2 -17.57 11.27 37.02
N GLU A 3 -16.52 12.07 37.12
CA GLU A 3 -16.49 13.38 37.76
C GLU A 3 -16.90 14.45 36.75
N GLU A 4 -17.66 15.46 37.18
CA GLU A 4 -18.08 16.58 36.32
C GLU A 4 -17.05 17.72 36.37
N LEU A 5 -16.50 18.08 35.22
CA LEU A 5 -15.46 19.10 35.09
C LEU A 5 -15.98 20.46 34.63
N PHE A 6 -17.12 20.48 33.92
CA PHE A 6 -17.69 21.69 33.33
C PHE A 6 -19.15 21.50 32.93
N VAL A 7 -19.98 22.53 33.11
CA VAL A 7 -21.34 22.61 32.60
C VAL A 7 -21.63 24.01 32.11
N TYR A 8 -22.16 24.12 30.89
CA TYR A 8 -22.66 25.39 30.35
C TYR A 8 -23.79 25.13 29.35
N GLY A 9 -24.99 25.63 29.67
CA GLY A 9 -26.18 25.40 28.85
C GLY A 9 -26.46 23.91 28.64
N SER A 10 -26.47 23.47 27.38
CA SER A 10 -26.64 22.06 26.99
C SER A 10 -25.34 21.27 26.98
N ASN A 11 -24.17 21.87 27.22
CA ASN A 11 -22.89 21.19 27.21
C ASN A 11 -22.44 20.76 28.60
N ARG A 12 -21.87 19.56 28.69
CA ARG A 12 -21.29 19.02 29.92
C ARG A 12 -20.00 18.28 29.60
N ILE A 13 -18.98 18.47 30.43
CA ILE A 13 -17.73 17.70 30.37
C ILE A 13 -17.64 16.85 31.63
N THR A 14 -17.43 15.55 31.44
CA THR A 14 -17.17 14.59 32.53
C THR A 14 -15.88 13.83 32.28
N ILE A 15 -15.27 13.28 33.31
CA ILE A 15 -14.03 12.51 33.25
C ILE A 15 -14.15 11.24 34.08
N ASP A 16 -13.61 10.13 33.58
CA ASP A 16 -13.42 8.93 34.38
C ASP A 16 -11.94 8.50 34.42
N LYS A 17 -11.67 7.26 34.85
CA LYS A 17 -10.30 6.73 34.95
C LYS A 17 -9.59 6.60 33.59
N LYS A 18 -10.33 6.50 32.48
CA LYS A 18 -9.82 6.18 31.14
C LYS A 18 -10.01 7.33 30.15
N HIS A 19 -11.15 8.03 30.20
CA HIS A 19 -11.55 8.98 29.16
C HIS A 19 -12.14 10.27 29.73
N CYS A 20 -12.12 11.30 28.91
CA CYS A 20 -12.99 12.47 29.05
C CYS A 20 -14.21 12.28 28.15
N TYR A 21 -15.33 12.90 28.51
CA TYR A 21 -16.55 12.87 27.72
C TYR A 21 -17.15 14.26 27.59
N PHE A 22 -17.49 14.62 26.36
CA PHE A 22 -18.25 15.82 26.05
C PHE A 22 -19.69 15.41 25.75
N GLU A 23 -20.66 15.96 26.47
CA GLU A 23 -22.08 15.69 26.23
C GLU A 23 -22.78 16.93 25.69
N ILE A 24 -23.59 16.76 24.64
CA ILE A 24 -24.55 17.75 24.17
C ILE A 24 -25.94 17.23 24.54
N ASN A 25 -26.54 17.85 25.55
CA ASN A 25 -27.84 17.53 26.15
C ASN A 25 -28.90 18.53 25.65
N ALA A 26 -29.38 18.34 24.42
CA ALA A 26 -30.52 19.11 23.89
C ALA A 26 -31.85 18.46 24.32
N ARG A 27 -32.93 19.25 24.46
CA ARG A 27 -34.25 18.81 24.98
C ARG A 27 -34.82 17.51 24.37
N LYS A 28 -34.44 17.14 23.14
CA LYS A 28 -34.88 15.91 22.45
C LYS A 28 -33.74 14.98 22.01
N HIS A 29 -32.48 15.41 22.13
CA HIS A 29 -31.32 14.68 21.63
C HIS A 29 -30.16 14.81 22.59
N LYS A 30 -29.74 13.69 23.16
CA LYS A 30 -28.52 13.56 23.97
C LYS A 30 -27.47 12.81 23.18
N LYS A 31 -26.29 13.38 23.04
CA LYS A 31 -25.12 12.71 22.48
C LYS A 31 -23.91 12.89 23.38
N LYS A 32 -23.12 11.83 23.48
CA LYS A 32 -21.92 11.73 24.29
C LYS A 32 -20.76 11.41 23.37
N PHE A 33 -19.75 12.26 23.37
CA PHE A 33 -18.52 12.14 22.60
C PHE A 33 -17.41 11.69 23.54
N THR A 34 -16.66 10.67 23.15
CA THR A 34 -15.50 10.16 23.89
C THR A 34 -14.25 10.92 23.46
N LEU A 35 -13.44 11.34 24.41
CA LEU A 35 -12.16 12.01 24.22
C LEU A 35 -11.08 11.24 24.97
N ASP A 36 -9.82 11.47 24.61
CA ASP A 36 -8.72 11.05 25.48
C ASP A 36 -8.81 11.77 26.81
N ARG A 37 -8.21 11.17 27.84
CA ARG A 37 -8.04 11.82 29.14
C ARG A 37 -6.94 12.90 29.07
N ASP A 38 -7.14 13.90 28.22
CA ASP A 38 -6.23 15.01 27.98
C ASP A 38 -6.88 16.32 28.44
N LEU A 39 -6.30 16.93 29.48
CA LEU A 39 -6.81 18.19 30.04
C LEU A 39 -6.66 19.37 29.07
N ARG A 40 -5.74 19.31 28.10
CA ARG A 40 -5.61 20.36 27.06
C ARG A 40 -6.84 20.39 26.17
N ALA A 41 -7.37 19.23 25.80
CA ALA A 41 -8.62 19.13 25.04
C ALA A 41 -9.81 19.66 25.86
N VAL A 42 -9.85 19.37 27.16
CA VAL A 42 -10.88 19.90 28.07
C VAL A 42 -10.81 21.43 28.15
N GLU A 43 -9.64 22.00 28.40
CA GLU A 43 -9.47 23.46 28.54
C GLU A 43 -9.73 24.19 27.22
N ALA A 44 -9.34 23.61 26.08
CA ALA A 44 -9.66 24.18 24.77
C ALA A 44 -11.18 24.21 24.52
N LEU A 45 -11.92 23.17 24.92
CA LEU A 45 -13.37 23.14 24.82
C LEU A 45 -14.03 24.16 25.75
N LYS A 46 -13.59 24.26 27.01
CA LYS A 46 -14.07 25.29 27.95
C LYS A 46 -13.86 26.69 27.38
N SER A 47 -12.63 26.98 26.96
CA SER A 47 -12.25 28.28 26.36
C SER A 47 -13.09 28.62 25.13
N HIS A 48 -13.35 27.64 24.26
CA HIS A 48 -14.23 27.83 23.10
C HIS A 48 -15.66 28.18 23.54
N ILE A 49 -16.19 27.45 24.52
CA ILE A 49 -17.57 27.64 24.99
C ILE A 49 -17.75 28.99 25.68
N GLU A 50 -16.80 29.38 26.53
CA GLU A 50 -16.81 30.66 27.23
C GLU A 50 -16.72 31.84 26.25
N ARG A 51 -15.92 31.71 25.19
CA ARG A 51 -15.71 32.78 24.21
C ARG A 51 -16.83 32.88 23.18
N TRP A 52 -17.37 31.75 22.73
CA TRP A 52 -18.21 31.68 21.52
C TRP A 52 -19.61 31.09 21.75
N GLY A 53 -19.89 30.59 22.96
CA GLY A 53 -21.13 29.93 23.32
C GLY A 53 -21.09 28.41 23.18
N TYR A 54 -22.22 27.76 23.41
CA TYR A 54 -22.32 26.30 23.47
C TYR A 54 -22.25 25.63 22.08
N PHE A 55 -21.83 24.36 22.05
CA PHE A 55 -21.99 23.46 20.91
C PHE A 55 -23.39 22.84 20.88
N TRP A 56 -23.98 22.70 19.71
CA TRP A 56 -25.23 21.98 19.45
C TRP A 56 -25.03 20.82 18.49
N LEU A 57 -26.06 19.99 18.31
CA LEU A 57 -26.07 18.92 17.32
C LEU A 57 -26.61 19.46 15.99
N ASP A 58 -25.85 19.26 14.91
CA ASP A 58 -26.28 19.60 13.56
C ASP A 58 -27.23 18.54 12.96
N GLY A 59 -27.61 18.70 11.69
CA GLY A 59 -28.47 17.74 10.98
C GLY A 59 -27.86 16.34 10.83
N ARG A 60 -26.54 16.19 10.98
CA ARG A 60 -25.82 14.91 10.97
C ARG A 60 -25.58 14.35 12.38
N LYS A 61 -26.11 15.04 13.41
CA LYS A 61 -25.89 14.74 14.84
C LYS A 61 -24.41 14.85 15.24
N GLU A 62 -23.65 15.66 14.52
CA GLU A 62 -22.29 16.04 14.88
C GLU A 62 -22.29 17.32 15.74
N GLY A 63 -21.23 17.54 16.52
CA GLY A 63 -21.10 18.76 17.31
C GLY A 63 -20.72 19.96 16.45
N ALA A 64 -21.57 20.98 16.42
CA ALA A 64 -21.37 22.24 15.72
C ALA A 64 -21.46 23.42 16.70
N GLY A 65 -20.70 24.48 16.45
CA GLY A 65 -20.69 25.70 17.24
C GLY A 65 -20.71 26.93 16.34
N LYS A 66 -20.94 28.10 16.94
CA LYS A 66 -21.04 29.39 16.21
C LYS A 66 -19.78 29.69 15.40
N HIS A 67 -18.63 29.23 15.86
CA HIS A 67 -17.32 29.51 15.26
C HIS A 67 -16.53 28.23 14.95
N GLY A 68 -17.20 27.14 14.56
CA GLY A 68 -16.52 25.94 14.05
C GLY A 68 -17.21 24.63 14.43
N SER A 69 -16.56 23.50 14.09
CA SER A 69 -17.01 22.19 14.52
C SER A 69 -16.35 21.76 15.84
N LEU A 70 -17.07 20.96 16.62
CA LEU A 70 -16.54 20.34 17.83
C LEU A 70 -15.29 19.51 17.51
N ARG A 71 -15.36 18.73 16.43
CA ARG A 71 -14.27 17.86 15.97
C ARG A 71 -12.99 18.62 15.66
N LEU A 72 -13.10 19.76 14.96
CA LEU A 72 -11.94 20.61 14.66
C LEU A 72 -11.33 21.21 15.93
N THR A 73 -12.18 21.66 16.87
CA THR A 73 -11.72 22.21 18.15
C THR A 73 -10.92 21.18 18.94
N VAL A 74 -11.43 19.94 19.03
CA VAL A 74 -10.75 18.83 19.71
C VAL A 74 -9.45 18.44 19.01
N TYR A 75 -9.46 18.31 17.67
CA TYR A 75 -8.26 17.99 16.90
C TYR A 75 -7.13 19.00 17.14
N LYS A 76 -7.44 20.31 17.04
CA LYS A 76 -6.44 21.37 17.29
C LYS A 76 -5.90 21.33 18.72
N ALA A 77 -6.72 20.94 19.69
CA ALA A 77 -6.29 20.84 21.08
C ALA A 77 -5.28 19.70 21.31
N TYR A 78 -5.45 18.54 20.65
CA TYR A 78 -4.44 17.48 20.71
C TYR A 78 -3.16 17.84 19.96
N ARG A 79 -3.25 18.73 18.97
CA ARG A 79 -2.14 19.09 18.07
C ARG A 79 -1.92 20.60 18.05
N ALA A 80 -1.61 21.17 19.21
CA ALA A 80 -1.40 22.61 19.37
C ALA A 80 -0.26 23.18 18.50
N TYR A 81 0.69 22.35 18.07
CA TYR A 81 1.78 22.71 17.15
C TYR A 81 1.63 22.07 15.76
N GLY A 82 0.46 21.48 15.47
CA GLY A 82 0.16 20.88 14.18
C GLY A 82 -0.08 21.92 13.09
N ARG A 83 -0.29 21.46 11.86
CA ARG A 83 -0.64 22.32 10.71
C ARG A 83 -1.83 23.22 11.08
N ASP A 84 -1.68 24.52 10.90
CA ASP A 84 -2.79 25.46 11.10
C ASP A 84 -3.87 25.20 10.05
N ILE A 85 -5.00 24.65 10.51
CA ILE A 85 -6.17 24.48 9.66
C ILE A 85 -6.93 25.80 9.62
N ASP A 86 -6.85 26.49 8.48
CA ASP A 86 -7.44 27.82 8.29
C ASP A 86 -8.48 27.86 7.16
N CYS A 87 -9.33 28.88 7.22
CA CYS A 87 -10.37 29.21 6.27
C CYS A 87 -9.88 29.67 4.89
N ALA A 88 -8.58 29.56 4.59
CA ALA A 88 -8.00 29.69 3.24
C ALA A 88 -7.73 28.36 2.50
N MET A 89 -7.62 27.21 3.19
CA MET A 89 -7.27 25.90 2.57
C MET A 89 -8.39 25.27 1.70
N PRO A 90 -8.20 24.25 0.88
CA PRO A 90 -9.33 23.53 0.27
C PRO A 90 -10.32 22.95 1.31
N LYS A 91 -11.62 22.86 1.01
CA LYS A 91 -12.66 22.46 2.00
C LYS A 91 -12.43 21.07 2.60
N ASP A 92 -11.98 20.16 1.76
CA ASP A 92 -11.52 18.80 2.06
C ASP A 92 -10.27 18.81 2.96
N GLU A 93 -9.32 19.71 2.71
CA GLU A 93 -8.12 19.83 3.57
C GLU A 93 -8.40 20.45 4.95
N ARG A 94 -9.55 21.11 5.13
CA ARG A 94 -9.98 21.66 6.44
C ARG A 94 -10.83 20.69 7.26
N TYR A 95 -11.26 19.58 6.69
CA TYR A 95 -12.15 18.65 7.37
C TYR A 95 -11.35 17.70 8.26
N VAL A 96 -11.82 17.49 9.48
CA VAL A 96 -11.28 16.44 10.36
C VAL A 96 -12.06 15.16 10.11
N TYR A 97 -11.35 14.14 9.66
CA TYR A 97 -11.84 12.81 9.37
C TYR A 97 -11.72 11.89 10.58
N LEU A 98 -12.35 10.72 10.48
CA LEU A 98 -12.43 9.71 11.53
C LEU A 98 -11.87 8.39 11.03
N CYS A 99 -10.92 7.80 11.76
CA CYS A 99 -10.34 6.51 11.39
C CYS A 99 -11.42 5.40 11.38
N ASP A 100 -12.26 5.36 12.42
CA ASP A 100 -13.30 4.35 12.59
C ASP A 100 -14.68 4.75 12.02
N GLY A 101 -14.84 5.99 11.57
CA GLY A 101 -16.12 6.52 11.09
C GLY A 101 -17.15 6.87 12.16
N ASN A 102 -16.86 6.64 13.45
CA ASN A 102 -17.77 6.90 14.55
C ASN A 102 -17.71 8.39 14.93
N PRO A 103 -18.75 9.19 14.64
CA PRO A 103 -18.74 10.64 14.93
C PRO A 103 -18.69 10.99 16.41
N TYR A 104 -18.87 9.98 17.29
CA TYR A 104 -18.83 10.13 18.73
C TYR A 104 -17.49 9.71 19.34
N ASN A 105 -16.55 9.18 18.55
CA ASN A 105 -15.20 8.87 18.99
C ASN A 105 -14.24 10.00 18.58
N LEU A 106 -13.93 10.90 19.51
CA LEU A 106 -13.03 12.05 19.31
C LEU A 106 -11.71 11.85 20.07
N THR A 107 -11.22 10.62 20.20
CA THR A 107 -9.86 10.35 20.69
C THR A 107 -8.83 10.79 19.66
N SER A 108 -7.64 11.18 20.10
CA SER A 108 -6.55 11.65 19.21
C SER A 108 -6.17 10.62 18.16
N SER A 109 -6.21 9.33 18.49
CA SER A 109 -5.96 8.21 17.58
C SER A 109 -7.02 8.03 16.50
N ASN A 110 -8.22 8.60 16.68
CA ASN A 110 -9.31 8.50 15.73
C ASN A 110 -9.43 9.73 14.83
N LEU A 111 -8.78 10.84 15.16
CA LEU A 111 -8.90 12.10 14.43
C LEU A 111 -7.70 12.33 13.53
N TYR A 112 -7.98 12.65 12.26
CA TYR A 112 -6.94 13.03 11.31
C TYR A 112 -7.42 14.08 10.31
N VAL A 113 -6.48 14.75 9.66
CA VAL A 113 -6.72 15.62 8.51
C VAL A 113 -5.88 15.19 7.32
N TYR A 114 -6.18 15.75 6.16
CA TYR A 114 -5.43 15.51 4.94
C TYR A 114 -3.96 15.94 5.09
N GLY A 115 -3.04 15.01 4.80
CA GLY A 115 -1.60 15.16 5.01
C GLY A 115 -1.04 14.44 6.24
N ASP A 116 -1.88 14.03 7.19
CA ASP A 116 -1.46 13.25 8.35
C ASP A 116 -0.99 11.84 7.96
N GLU A 117 -0.12 11.24 8.77
CA GLU A 117 0.24 9.82 8.70
C GLU A 117 -0.76 8.98 9.51
N VAL A 118 -1.55 8.17 8.82
CA VAL A 118 -2.60 7.34 9.41
C VAL A 118 -2.55 5.94 8.82
N ALA A 119 -2.11 5.00 9.64
CA ALA A 119 -1.99 3.60 9.26
C ALA A 119 -3.35 2.90 9.10
N CYS A 120 -4.41 3.35 9.79
CA CYS A 120 -5.71 2.69 9.76
C CYS A 120 -6.83 3.72 9.61
N ASN A 121 -7.70 3.52 8.61
CA ASN A 121 -8.91 4.31 8.40
C ASN A 121 -10.05 3.42 7.88
N GLN A 122 -11.19 4.00 7.55
CA GLN A 122 -12.38 3.25 7.11
C GLN A 122 -12.16 2.42 5.83
N CYS A 123 -11.19 2.81 4.99
CA CYS A 123 -10.90 2.13 3.73
C CYS A 123 -9.83 1.05 3.90
N ARG A 124 -8.80 1.32 4.71
CA ARG A 124 -7.58 0.50 4.74
C ARG A 124 -6.98 0.34 6.13
N ARG A 125 -6.20 -0.72 6.29
CA ARG A 125 -5.22 -0.90 7.35
C ARG A 125 -3.85 -1.15 6.73
N ILE A 126 -2.85 -0.41 7.20
CA ILE A 126 -1.44 -0.57 6.86
C ILE A 126 -0.69 -0.96 8.13
N TRP A 127 0.17 -1.96 8.02
CA TRP A 127 1.11 -2.33 9.07
C TRP A 127 2.40 -2.79 8.42
N HIS A 128 3.43 -3.00 9.23
CA HIS A 128 4.72 -3.48 8.75
C HIS A 128 5.36 -4.41 9.78
N ASP A 129 6.33 -5.19 9.34
CA ASP A 129 7.33 -5.84 10.17
C ASP A 129 8.72 -5.28 9.79
N GLU A 130 9.78 -6.04 10.00
CA GLU A 130 11.15 -5.64 9.65
C GLU A 130 11.42 -5.72 8.13
N TYR A 131 10.50 -6.26 7.33
CA TYR A 131 10.73 -6.66 5.94
C TYR A 131 9.68 -6.19 4.94
N ARG A 132 8.43 -6.06 5.38
CA ARG A 132 7.27 -5.81 4.52
C ARG A 132 6.37 -4.73 5.07
N ILE A 133 5.75 -4.00 4.15
CA ILE A 133 4.58 -3.16 4.42
C ILE A 133 3.38 -3.87 3.82
N TRP A 134 2.34 -4.11 4.61
CA TRP A 134 1.10 -4.70 4.14
C TRP A 134 0.00 -3.66 4.12
N ILE A 135 -0.84 -3.72 3.09
CA ILE A 135 -2.03 -2.90 2.93
C ILE A 135 -3.22 -3.84 2.75
N LYS A 136 -4.16 -3.77 3.69
CA LYS A 136 -5.42 -4.50 3.65
C LYS A 136 -6.59 -3.54 3.44
N LEU A 137 -7.45 -3.83 2.48
CA LEU A 137 -8.74 -3.15 2.39
C LEU A 137 -9.73 -3.81 3.34
N LEU A 138 -10.41 -2.98 4.15
CA LEU A 138 -11.29 -3.47 5.21
C LEU A 138 -12.59 -4.09 4.67
N ASP A 139 -12.99 -3.77 3.45
CA ASP A 139 -14.24 -4.20 2.82
C ASP A 139 -14.12 -5.49 1.98
N ARG A 140 -12.90 -5.90 1.61
CA ARG A 140 -12.68 -7.01 0.66
C ARG A 140 -11.77 -8.14 1.14
N ASP A 141 -11.22 -8.04 2.35
CA ASP A 141 -10.30 -9.02 2.95
C ASP A 141 -9.10 -9.39 2.03
N GLN A 142 -8.68 -8.45 1.18
CA GLN A 142 -7.52 -8.61 0.29
C GLN A 142 -6.30 -7.89 0.86
N ILE A 143 -5.13 -8.51 0.69
CA ILE A 143 -3.84 -8.00 1.16
C ILE A 143 -2.91 -7.78 -0.04
N PHE A 144 -2.29 -6.61 -0.04
CA PHE A 144 -1.21 -6.23 -0.93
C PHE A 144 0.03 -5.91 -0.09
N PHE A 145 1.22 -6.05 -0.65
CA PHE A 145 2.45 -5.76 0.09
C PHE A 145 3.58 -5.20 -0.77
N THR A 146 4.55 -4.61 -0.11
CA THR A 146 5.81 -4.11 -0.67
C THR A 146 6.93 -4.20 0.37
N ASP A 147 8.15 -3.81 0.01
CA ASP A 147 9.32 -3.83 0.90
C ASP A 147 9.15 -2.83 2.05
N TYR A 148 9.64 -3.19 3.24
CA TYR A 148 9.69 -2.26 4.36
C TYR A 148 10.86 -1.30 4.23
N ASP A 149 10.50 -0.04 4.17
CA ASP A 149 11.36 1.10 4.41
C ASP A 149 10.55 2.11 5.26
N PRO A 150 11.14 2.70 6.32
CA PRO A 150 10.42 3.64 7.19
C PRO A 150 9.84 4.85 6.47
N ALA A 151 10.54 5.41 5.48
CA ALA A 151 10.06 6.54 4.69
C ALA A 151 8.95 6.11 3.72
N LEU A 152 9.08 4.95 3.06
CA LEU A 152 8.00 4.40 2.25
C LEU A 152 6.74 4.11 3.08
N TYR A 153 6.90 3.59 4.31
CA TYR A 153 5.79 3.35 5.23
C TYR A 153 5.07 4.65 5.59
N SER A 154 5.82 5.71 5.92
CA SER A 154 5.27 7.06 6.15
C SER A 154 4.50 7.58 4.92
N ILE A 155 5.06 7.45 3.71
CA ILE A 155 4.40 7.82 2.45
C ILE A 155 3.06 7.11 2.29
N LEU A 156 3.02 5.78 2.46
CA LEU A 156 1.81 4.99 2.27
C LEU A 156 0.77 5.25 3.36
N CYS A 157 1.20 5.59 4.58
CA CYS A 157 0.33 6.05 5.65
C CYS A 157 -0.20 7.47 5.43
N ASN A 158 0.40 8.25 4.53
CA ASN A 158 -0.06 9.60 4.26
C ASN A 158 -1.52 9.60 3.76
N THR A 159 -2.36 10.38 4.43
CA THR A 159 -3.79 10.52 4.13
C THR A 159 -4.05 11.22 2.80
N LYS A 160 -3.04 11.82 2.17
CA LYS A 160 -3.11 12.20 0.76
C LYS A 160 -3.33 11.02 -0.18
N LEU A 161 -2.94 9.83 0.25
CA LEU A 161 -3.18 8.55 -0.40
C LEU A 161 -4.34 7.77 0.26
N ALA A 162 -5.25 8.42 1.00
CA ALA A 162 -6.28 7.80 1.86
C ALA A 162 -7.20 6.77 1.14
N SER A 163 -7.52 7.03 -0.13
CA SER A 163 -8.62 6.38 -0.84
C SER A 163 -8.13 5.23 -1.73
N TRP A 164 -7.76 4.11 -1.12
CA TRP A 164 -7.40 2.89 -1.87
C TRP A 164 -8.64 2.08 -2.29
N TYR A 165 -8.53 1.42 -3.43
CA TYR A 165 -9.54 0.53 -4.00
C TYR A 165 -8.88 -0.53 -4.89
N ILE A 166 -9.60 -1.62 -5.15
CA ILE A 166 -9.16 -2.67 -6.07
C ILE A 166 -9.72 -2.39 -7.46
N PHE A 167 -8.83 -2.42 -8.45
CA PHE A 167 -9.17 -2.50 -9.86
C PHE A 167 -8.88 -3.91 -10.35
N SER A 168 -9.88 -4.55 -10.98
CA SER A 168 -9.76 -5.91 -11.49
C SER A 168 -9.72 -5.89 -13.03
N GLU A 169 -8.72 -6.54 -13.62
CA GLU A 169 -8.54 -6.62 -15.07
C GLU A 169 -8.08 -8.03 -15.48
N ASN A 170 -8.87 -8.69 -16.33
CA ASN A 170 -8.63 -10.05 -16.82
C ASN A 170 -8.30 -11.08 -15.71
N GLY A 171 -8.96 -10.94 -14.55
CA GLY A 171 -8.77 -11.83 -13.39
C GLY A 171 -7.59 -11.47 -12.48
N SER A 172 -6.80 -10.43 -12.81
CA SER A 172 -5.77 -9.86 -11.94
C SER A 172 -6.36 -8.71 -11.11
N GLU A 173 -5.96 -8.60 -9.85
CA GLU A 173 -6.38 -7.53 -8.94
C GLU A 173 -5.22 -6.60 -8.62
N TYR A 174 -5.43 -5.30 -8.79
CA TYR A 174 -4.44 -4.25 -8.55
C TYR A 174 -4.95 -3.29 -7.49
N LEU A 175 -4.05 -2.85 -6.62
CA LEU A 175 -4.37 -1.83 -5.63
C LEU A 175 -4.06 -0.44 -6.18
N PHE A 176 -5.06 0.43 -6.19
CA PHE A 176 -4.98 1.82 -6.66
C PHE A 176 -5.44 2.78 -5.58
N CYS A 177 -4.88 3.98 -5.55
CA CYS A 177 -5.41 5.12 -4.79
C CYS A 177 -5.88 6.22 -5.75
N ARG A 178 -6.82 7.04 -5.28
CA ARG A 178 -7.24 8.24 -6.01
C ARG A 178 -6.47 9.46 -5.53
N ILE A 179 -5.86 10.18 -6.47
CA ILE A 179 -5.17 11.44 -6.26
C ILE A 179 -5.74 12.46 -7.25
N ASP A 180 -6.47 13.46 -6.77
CA ASP A 180 -7.11 14.51 -7.60
C ASP A 180 -7.86 13.98 -8.83
N GLY A 181 -8.56 12.85 -8.66
CA GLY A 181 -9.31 12.18 -9.73
C GLY A 181 -8.51 11.19 -10.57
N SER A 182 -7.17 11.19 -10.48
CA SER A 182 -6.30 10.22 -11.14
C SER A 182 -6.16 8.93 -10.34
N ALA A 183 -6.13 7.80 -11.04
CA ALA A 183 -5.88 6.48 -10.48
C ALA A 183 -4.38 6.20 -10.45
N ILE A 184 -3.78 6.07 -9.26
CA ILE A 184 -2.36 5.76 -9.09
C ILE A 184 -2.20 4.40 -8.41
N GLY A 185 -1.49 3.48 -9.06
CA GLY A 185 -1.28 2.13 -8.54
C GLY A 185 -0.26 2.08 -7.41
N LEU A 186 -0.38 1.12 -6.48
CA LEU A 186 0.62 0.86 -5.44
C LEU A 186 2.01 0.66 -6.05
N HIS A 187 2.08 -0.19 -7.08
CA HIS A 187 3.28 -0.45 -7.86
C HIS A 187 3.91 0.82 -8.46
N THR A 188 3.10 1.80 -8.89
CA THR A 188 3.60 3.10 -9.35
C THR A 188 4.22 3.90 -8.21
N VAL A 189 3.54 4.01 -7.06
CA VAL A 189 4.07 4.75 -5.90
C VAL A 189 5.40 4.15 -5.45
N VAL A 190 5.47 2.81 -5.31
CA VAL A 190 6.69 2.11 -4.91
C VAL A 190 7.81 2.31 -5.94
N TRP A 191 7.50 2.20 -7.24
CA TRP A 191 8.49 2.44 -8.28
C TRP A 191 9.09 3.85 -8.22
N LEU A 192 8.22 4.87 -8.08
CA LEU A 192 8.66 6.25 -7.99
C LEU A 192 9.49 6.51 -6.73
N TYR A 193 9.15 5.86 -5.61
CA TYR A 193 9.95 5.92 -4.38
C TYR A 193 11.38 5.42 -4.63
N HIS A 194 11.54 4.20 -5.13
CA HIS A 194 12.85 3.60 -5.38
C HIS A 194 13.62 4.20 -6.57
N SER A 195 12.96 5.07 -7.35
CA SER A 195 13.60 5.81 -8.45
C SER A 195 13.95 7.25 -8.05
N ASP A 196 13.88 7.57 -6.75
CA ASP A 196 14.15 8.90 -6.18
C ASP A 196 13.31 10.03 -6.80
N LYS A 197 12.07 9.70 -7.22
CA LYS A 197 11.16 10.66 -7.87
C LYS A 197 10.17 11.31 -6.90
N LEU A 198 9.97 10.74 -5.70
CA LEU A 198 9.01 11.25 -4.72
C LEU A 198 9.63 12.33 -3.82
N ARG A 199 8.89 13.41 -3.59
CA ARG A 199 9.25 14.48 -2.65
C ARG A 199 8.20 14.59 -1.57
N MET A 200 8.57 14.52 -0.29
CA MET A 200 7.61 14.48 0.82
C MET A 200 6.83 15.78 1.02
N ASP A 201 7.50 16.92 0.85
CA ASP A 201 6.93 18.27 0.91
C ASP A 201 5.91 18.51 -0.22
N ASP A 202 6.07 17.82 -1.34
CA ASP A 202 5.26 17.94 -2.55
C ASP A 202 4.80 16.59 -3.10
N LEU A 203 4.31 15.73 -2.19
CA LEU A 203 4.03 14.31 -2.48
C LEU A 203 3.08 14.12 -3.66
N ILE A 204 2.00 14.90 -3.72
CA ILE A 204 0.98 14.75 -4.77
C ILE A 204 1.53 15.15 -6.13
N GLN A 205 2.21 16.30 -6.23
CA GLN A 205 2.73 16.75 -7.50
C GLN A 205 3.90 15.86 -7.95
N SER A 206 4.78 15.43 -7.05
CA SER A 206 5.87 14.51 -7.41
C SER A 206 5.37 13.15 -7.93
N ILE A 207 4.28 12.61 -7.39
CA ILE A 207 3.62 11.41 -7.94
C ILE A 207 3.10 11.67 -9.36
N LYS A 208 2.42 12.81 -9.57
CA LYS A 208 1.87 13.19 -10.89
C LYS A 208 2.99 13.39 -11.91
N ASP A 209 4.00 14.17 -11.57
CA ASP A 209 5.16 14.44 -12.43
C ASP A 209 5.86 13.14 -12.83
N GLY A 210 6.10 12.23 -11.88
CA GLY A 210 6.71 10.93 -12.15
C GLY A 210 5.82 10.02 -13.00
N SER A 211 4.51 10.03 -12.78
CA SER A 211 3.55 9.28 -13.59
C SER A 211 3.46 9.82 -15.03
N ASP A 212 3.51 11.15 -15.18
CA ASP A 212 3.53 11.82 -16.48
C ASP A 212 4.85 11.56 -17.23
N GLU A 213 5.99 11.50 -16.52
CA GLU A 213 7.29 11.15 -17.09
C GLU A 213 7.28 9.71 -17.64
N LEU A 214 6.75 8.75 -16.88
CA LEU A 214 6.55 7.38 -17.35
C LEU A 214 5.67 7.34 -18.60
N SER A 215 4.53 8.03 -18.57
CA SER A 215 3.59 8.09 -19.69
C SER A 215 4.20 8.71 -20.95
N LYS A 216 4.90 9.85 -20.82
CA LYS A 216 5.61 10.52 -21.93
C LYS A 216 6.72 9.66 -22.54
N SER A 217 7.31 8.78 -21.74
CA SER A 217 8.31 7.82 -22.17
C SER A 217 7.69 6.49 -22.67
N GLU A 218 6.36 6.43 -22.77
CA GLU A 218 5.59 5.23 -23.13
C GLU A 218 5.82 4.01 -22.21
N LEU A 219 6.29 4.26 -20.99
CA LEU A 219 6.60 3.25 -19.99
C LEU A 219 5.40 2.99 -19.07
N GLN A 220 5.24 1.74 -18.68
CA GLN A 220 4.33 1.27 -17.64
C GLN A 220 5.10 0.41 -16.65
N ILE A 221 4.67 0.42 -15.40
CA ILE A 221 5.27 -0.43 -14.37
C ILE A 221 4.59 -1.80 -14.41
N ASP A 222 5.38 -2.84 -14.65
CA ASP A 222 4.98 -4.24 -14.73
C ASP A 222 5.40 -5.02 -13.48
N HIS A 223 4.62 -6.05 -13.14
CA HIS A 223 4.94 -7.04 -12.13
C HIS A 223 5.60 -8.25 -12.79
N LEU A 224 6.92 -8.43 -12.65
CA LEU A 224 7.72 -9.46 -13.35
C LEU A 224 7.11 -10.86 -13.29
N ARG A 225 6.58 -11.29 -12.14
CA ARG A 225 5.93 -12.61 -11.97
C ARG A 225 4.41 -12.64 -12.21
N ASN A 226 3.83 -11.54 -12.66
CA ASN A 226 2.37 -11.33 -12.76
C ASN A 226 1.65 -11.54 -11.39
N ASN A 227 2.39 -11.39 -10.29
CA ASN A 227 1.86 -11.36 -8.93
C ASN A 227 1.56 -9.90 -8.56
N THR A 228 0.37 -9.44 -8.93
CA THR A 228 -0.05 -8.03 -8.80
C THR A 228 -0.31 -7.59 -7.37
N ARG A 229 -0.40 -8.54 -6.43
CA ARG A 229 -0.50 -8.26 -4.98
C ARG A 229 0.84 -7.90 -4.35
N ASN A 230 1.92 -8.27 -5.01
CA ASN A 230 3.28 -8.07 -4.57
C ASN A 230 3.93 -6.93 -5.35
N SER A 231 4.04 -5.77 -4.72
CA SER A 231 4.69 -4.60 -5.30
C SER A 231 6.08 -4.36 -4.70
N CYS A 232 6.79 -5.40 -4.24
CA CYS A 232 8.20 -5.27 -3.89
C CYS A 232 9.04 -4.85 -5.11
N VAL A 233 10.06 -4.03 -4.92
CA VAL A 233 10.81 -3.37 -6.01
C VAL A 233 11.49 -4.37 -6.94
N HIS A 234 11.95 -5.51 -6.41
CA HIS A 234 12.56 -6.56 -7.22
C HIS A 234 11.55 -7.30 -8.10
N ASN A 235 10.25 -7.18 -7.83
CA ASN A 235 9.19 -7.71 -8.69
C ASN A 235 8.66 -6.66 -9.67
N LEU A 236 9.16 -5.42 -9.63
CA LEU A 236 8.70 -4.33 -10.49
C LEU A 236 9.73 -3.99 -11.57
N THR A 237 9.25 -3.62 -12.75
CA THR A 237 10.09 -2.99 -13.78
C THR A 237 9.29 -1.98 -14.60
N ALA A 238 9.92 -0.88 -15.01
CA ALA A 238 9.38 -0.04 -16.07
C ALA A 238 9.66 -0.70 -17.43
N MET A 239 8.64 -0.78 -18.28
CA MET A 239 8.78 -1.28 -19.64
C MET A 239 7.73 -0.66 -20.56
N GLU A 240 8.02 -0.62 -21.85
CA GLU A 240 7.07 -0.17 -22.86
C GLU A 240 5.78 -1.01 -22.82
N ARG A 241 4.64 -0.38 -23.11
CA ARG A 241 3.33 -1.07 -23.12
C ARG A 241 3.31 -2.32 -24.02
N THR A 242 3.92 -2.25 -25.20
CA THR A 242 4.02 -3.36 -26.16
C THR A 242 4.81 -4.54 -25.57
N LYS A 243 5.93 -4.26 -24.91
CA LYS A 243 6.77 -5.23 -24.20
C LYS A 243 6.01 -5.88 -23.05
N ASN A 244 5.33 -5.08 -22.24
CA ASN A 244 4.49 -5.56 -21.13
C ASN A 244 3.40 -6.54 -21.61
N ASN A 245 2.62 -6.13 -22.61
CA ASN A 245 1.58 -6.98 -23.18
C ASN A 245 2.16 -8.31 -23.70
N SER A 246 3.32 -8.28 -24.36
CA SER A 246 3.98 -9.49 -24.86
C SER A 246 4.45 -10.42 -23.74
N LYS A 247 4.91 -9.86 -22.62
CA LYS A 247 5.45 -10.59 -21.47
C LYS A 247 4.37 -11.24 -20.62
N ARG A 248 3.24 -10.54 -20.43
CA ARG A 248 2.11 -11.00 -19.61
C ARG A 248 1.68 -12.42 -19.97
N ASP A 249 1.66 -12.71 -21.26
CA ASP A 249 1.26 -14.02 -21.77
C ASP A 249 2.34 -15.10 -21.58
N LEU A 250 3.62 -14.74 -21.55
CA LEU A 250 4.71 -15.73 -21.57
C LEU A 250 4.92 -16.39 -20.21
N ILE A 251 5.08 -15.61 -19.15
CA ILE A 251 5.50 -16.16 -17.85
C ILE A 251 4.42 -17.06 -17.22
N VAL A 252 3.14 -16.74 -17.46
CA VAL A 252 2.00 -17.52 -16.97
C VAL A 252 1.74 -18.79 -17.78
N GLN A 253 2.44 -18.98 -18.90
CA GLN A 253 2.33 -20.16 -19.77
C GLN A 253 3.44 -21.20 -19.51
N ILE A 254 4.40 -20.89 -18.64
CA ILE A 254 5.40 -21.86 -18.18
C ILE A 254 4.76 -22.70 -17.09
N ASN A 255 4.57 -23.99 -17.38
CA ASN A 255 3.97 -24.95 -16.45
C ASN A 255 5.01 -25.98 -16.01
N TYR A 256 4.68 -26.71 -14.95
CA TYR A 256 5.41 -27.89 -14.52
C TYR A 256 5.74 -28.83 -15.70
N PRO A 257 6.93 -29.46 -15.75
CA PRO A 257 8.00 -29.46 -14.74
C PRO A 257 8.91 -28.23 -14.77
N TYR A 258 8.67 -27.27 -15.66
CA TYR A 258 9.54 -26.11 -15.83
C TYR A 258 9.20 -24.98 -14.86
N PHE A 259 10.20 -24.17 -14.51
CA PHE A 259 10.02 -22.95 -13.74
C PHE A 259 10.92 -21.83 -14.23
N PHE A 260 10.45 -20.59 -14.06
CA PHE A 260 11.17 -19.37 -14.44
C PHE A 260 10.82 -18.29 -13.42
N ILE A 261 11.82 -17.81 -12.69
CA ILE A 261 11.67 -16.93 -11.53
C ILE A 261 12.63 -15.74 -11.70
N PRO A 262 12.15 -14.62 -12.24
CA PRO A 262 12.93 -13.41 -12.40
C PRO A 262 12.82 -12.50 -11.17
N VAL A 263 13.93 -11.86 -10.81
CA VAL A 263 13.99 -10.71 -9.89
C VAL A 263 14.81 -9.60 -10.52
N ARG A 264 14.44 -8.35 -10.23
CA ARG A 264 15.18 -7.16 -10.65
C ARG A 264 16.18 -6.76 -9.58
N VAL A 265 17.42 -6.48 -9.99
CA VAL A 265 18.48 -5.88 -9.17
C VAL A 265 19.09 -4.73 -9.97
N GLY A 266 18.80 -3.49 -9.56
CA GLY A 266 19.23 -2.30 -10.30
C GLY A 266 18.65 -2.25 -11.72
N GLY A 267 19.52 -2.20 -12.73
CA GLY A 267 19.15 -2.27 -14.15
C GLY A 267 19.12 -3.68 -14.74
N ASN A 268 19.49 -4.70 -13.95
CA ASN A 268 19.65 -6.08 -14.39
C ASN A 268 18.52 -6.97 -13.85
N PHE A 269 18.39 -8.15 -14.45
CA PHE A 269 17.46 -9.18 -14.03
C PHE A 269 18.21 -10.47 -13.74
N ARG A 270 18.03 -11.00 -12.53
CA ARG A 270 18.55 -12.31 -12.12
C ARG A 270 17.43 -13.32 -12.22
N VAL A 271 17.68 -14.42 -12.90
CA VAL A 271 16.66 -15.42 -13.21
C VAL A 271 17.11 -16.78 -12.68
N LEU A 272 16.29 -17.39 -11.81
CA LEU A 272 16.36 -18.82 -11.54
C LEU A 272 15.41 -19.53 -12.49
N CYS A 273 15.92 -20.47 -13.27
CA CYS A 273 15.08 -21.27 -14.16
C CYS A 273 15.56 -22.72 -14.19
N GLY A 274 14.71 -23.61 -14.71
CA GLY A 274 15.05 -25.02 -14.72
C GLY A 274 13.87 -25.95 -14.94
N LYS A 275 14.11 -27.21 -14.60
CA LYS A 275 13.18 -28.33 -14.78
C LYS A 275 13.25 -29.29 -13.60
N ILE A 276 12.09 -29.75 -13.14
CA ILE A 276 11.93 -30.73 -12.05
C ILE A 276 11.69 -32.12 -12.66
N ASN A 277 12.62 -33.05 -12.46
CA ASN A 277 12.57 -34.43 -12.96
C ASN A 277 12.46 -35.42 -11.79
N GLY A 278 11.27 -35.54 -11.20
CA GLY A 278 11.10 -36.37 -10.01
C GLY A 278 11.81 -35.76 -8.80
N GLU A 279 12.80 -36.45 -8.23
CA GLU A 279 13.63 -35.95 -7.14
C GLU A 279 14.79 -35.06 -7.61
N ASP A 280 15.16 -35.15 -8.89
CA ASP A 280 16.25 -34.34 -9.47
C ASP A 280 15.72 -32.99 -9.95
N VAL A 281 16.44 -31.91 -9.63
CA VAL A 281 16.12 -30.56 -10.11
C VAL A 281 17.30 -29.98 -10.87
N THR A 282 17.12 -29.73 -12.17
CA THR A 282 18.09 -28.99 -12.97
C THR A 282 17.84 -27.50 -12.75
N ILE A 283 18.82 -26.80 -12.18
CA ILE A 283 18.74 -25.37 -11.86
C ILE A 283 19.80 -24.60 -12.65
N ARG A 284 19.41 -23.44 -13.18
CA ARG A 284 20.30 -22.46 -13.80
C ARG A 284 20.02 -21.07 -13.26
N ARG A 285 21.10 -20.32 -13.12
CA ARG A 285 21.12 -18.91 -12.72
C ARG A 285 21.62 -18.10 -13.90
N VAL A 286 20.76 -17.24 -14.43
CA VAL A 286 21.05 -16.41 -15.59
C VAL A 286 20.91 -14.94 -15.22
N ILE A 287 21.81 -14.09 -15.71
CA ILE A 287 21.69 -12.65 -15.61
C ILE A 287 21.39 -12.05 -16.98
N CYS A 288 20.36 -11.21 -17.04
CA CYS A 288 19.96 -10.44 -18.21
C CYS A 288 20.18 -8.95 -17.95
N HIS A 289 20.81 -8.26 -18.90
CA HIS A 289 21.07 -6.83 -18.86
C HIS A 289 19.95 -6.07 -19.57
N GLY A 290 19.01 -5.56 -18.79
CA GLY A 290 17.87 -4.81 -19.31
C GLY A 290 16.68 -5.68 -19.77
N VAL A 291 15.58 -4.98 -20.09
CA VAL A 291 14.28 -5.61 -20.36
C VAL A 291 14.33 -6.47 -21.63
N ASP A 292 15.07 -6.06 -22.65
CA ASP A 292 15.10 -6.76 -23.93
C ASP A 292 15.72 -8.15 -23.81
N GLU A 293 16.84 -8.29 -23.10
CA GLU A 293 17.45 -9.59 -22.81
C GLU A 293 16.54 -10.49 -21.96
N LEU A 294 15.87 -9.93 -20.94
CA LEU A 294 14.92 -10.68 -20.13
C LEU A 294 13.78 -11.26 -20.98
N LEU A 295 13.23 -10.45 -21.90
CA LEU A 295 12.11 -10.87 -22.73
C LEU A 295 12.53 -11.88 -23.80
N ASP A 296 13.70 -11.71 -24.39
CA ASP A 296 14.28 -12.69 -25.30
C ASP A 296 14.48 -14.03 -24.58
N PHE A 297 15.13 -14.02 -23.41
CA PHE A 297 15.35 -15.24 -22.63
C PHE A 297 14.03 -15.91 -22.23
N LEU A 298 13.07 -15.15 -21.72
CA LEU A 298 11.76 -15.68 -21.33
C LEU A 298 11.03 -16.35 -22.50
N ARG A 299 11.07 -15.73 -23.70
CA ARG A 299 10.47 -16.30 -24.91
C ARG A 299 11.14 -17.60 -25.30
N GLN A 300 12.46 -17.60 -25.44
CA GLN A 300 13.21 -18.78 -25.85
C GLN A 300 13.08 -19.91 -24.83
N PHE A 301 13.08 -19.61 -23.53
CA PHE A 301 12.88 -20.59 -22.48
C PHE A 301 11.51 -21.27 -22.60
N ARG A 302 10.45 -20.46 -22.72
CA ARG A 302 9.08 -20.95 -22.87
C ARG A 302 8.91 -21.79 -24.14
N ASP A 303 9.47 -21.34 -25.26
CA ASP A 303 9.35 -22.02 -26.54
C ASP A 303 10.12 -23.34 -26.56
N THR A 304 11.30 -23.38 -25.94
CA THR A 304 12.08 -24.62 -25.79
C THR A 304 11.36 -25.60 -24.86
N ALA A 305 10.86 -25.13 -23.71
CA ALA A 305 10.09 -25.94 -22.77
C ALA A 305 8.79 -26.49 -23.39
N LYS A 306 8.13 -25.71 -24.25
CA LYS A 306 6.95 -26.16 -24.99
C LYS A 306 7.30 -27.18 -26.07
N SER A 307 8.41 -26.97 -26.79
CA SER A 307 8.83 -27.83 -27.89
C SER A 307 9.40 -29.17 -27.42
N SER A 308 9.84 -29.29 -26.17
CA SER A 308 10.23 -30.58 -25.58
C SER A 308 9.07 -31.57 -25.48
N GLY A 309 7.82 -31.07 -25.45
CA GLY A 309 6.62 -31.88 -25.24
C GLY A 309 6.39 -32.33 -23.80
N GLU A 310 7.27 -31.93 -22.87
CA GLU A 310 7.21 -32.36 -21.46
C GLU A 310 6.42 -31.39 -20.57
N MET A 311 6.16 -30.18 -21.05
CA MET A 311 5.41 -29.17 -20.31
C MET A 311 3.95 -29.60 -20.14
N LEU A 312 3.52 -29.74 -18.90
CA LEU A 312 2.17 -30.16 -18.56
C LEU A 312 1.14 -29.11 -18.99
N PRO A 313 -0.10 -29.54 -19.31
CA PRO A 313 -1.19 -28.62 -19.58
C PRO A 313 -1.50 -27.80 -18.31
N ARG A 314 -2.01 -26.60 -18.51
CA ARG A 314 -2.50 -25.77 -17.41
C ARG A 314 -3.67 -26.49 -16.72
N PRO A 315 -3.74 -26.53 -15.38
CA PRO A 315 -4.88 -27.09 -14.68
C PRO A 315 -6.19 -26.42 -15.10
N GLU A 316 -7.25 -27.20 -15.30
CA GLU A 316 -8.61 -26.68 -15.57
C GLU A 316 -9.13 -25.85 -14.39
N ASP A 317 -8.84 -26.33 -13.18
CA ASP A 317 -9.08 -25.62 -11.93
C ASP A 317 -8.04 -24.51 -11.75
N ARG A 318 -8.46 -23.27 -11.97
CA ARG A 318 -7.61 -22.07 -11.86
C ARG A 318 -7.13 -21.79 -10.44
N THR A 319 -7.64 -22.48 -9.43
CA THR A 319 -7.13 -22.39 -8.04
C THR A 319 -5.89 -23.25 -7.81
N LYS A 320 -5.60 -24.19 -8.72
CA LYS A 320 -4.40 -25.03 -8.64
C LYS A 320 -3.21 -24.35 -9.29
N THR A 321 -2.08 -24.43 -8.62
CA THR A 321 -0.80 -23.92 -9.10
C THR A 321 -0.35 -24.69 -10.34
N ALA A 322 -0.02 -23.97 -11.42
CA ALA A 322 0.50 -24.57 -12.65
C ALA A 322 2.03 -24.72 -12.65
N CYS A 323 2.75 -23.95 -11.83
CA CYS A 323 4.21 -23.91 -11.77
C CYS A 323 4.69 -23.42 -10.38
N LEU A 324 5.88 -23.86 -9.94
CA LEU A 324 6.53 -23.40 -8.72
C LEU A 324 6.57 -21.86 -8.58
N SER A 325 6.79 -21.13 -9.68
CA SER A 325 6.85 -19.66 -9.67
C SER A 325 5.56 -19.00 -9.13
N GLN A 326 4.42 -19.66 -9.28
CA GLN A 326 3.12 -19.20 -8.78
C GLN A 326 2.88 -19.58 -7.31
N MET A 327 3.62 -20.55 -6.76
CA MET A 327 3.57 -20.90 -5.33
C MET A 327 4.33 -19.91 -4.46
N LEU A 328 5.29 -19.19 -5.05
CA LEU A 328 6.08 -18.15 -4.38
C LEU A 328 5.26 -16.86 -4.25
N MET A 329 4.12 -16.96 -3.55
CA MET A 329 3.31 -15.79 -3.21
C MET A 329 3.96 -14.93 -2.15
N ASP A 330 4.67 -15.56 -1.22
CA ASP A 330 5.50 -14.89 -0.23
C ASP A 330 6.91 -14.73 -0.79
N ASP A 331 7.42 -13.52 -0.71
CA ASP A 331 8.81 -13.22 -1.02
C ASP A 331 9.72 -13.43 0.20
N GLY A 332 9.18 -14.03 1.27
CA GLY A 332 9.82 -14.45 2.52
C GLY A 332 10.99 -13.55 2.90
N ARG A 333 12.21 -14.04 3.11
CA ARG A 333 12.98 -13.82 4.34
C ARG A 333 12.41 -14.60 5.52
N GLU A 334 11.44 -15.49 5.28
CA GLU A 334 11.30 -16.67 6.12
C GLU A 334 12.62 -17.45 6.00
N TYR A 335 13.45 -17.26 7.02
CA TYR A 335 14.64 -18.03 7.30
C TYR A 335 14.16 -19.41 7.77
N HIS A 336 14.07 -20.37 6.85
CA HIS A 336 13.72 -21.76 7.19
C HIS A 336 14.96 -22.48 7.73
N GLY A 337 15.41 -22.09 8.94
CA GLY A 337 16.76 -22.43 9.40
C GLY A 337 17.80 -21.73 8.51
N ASP A 338 18.88 -22.39 8.10
CA ASP A 338 20.03 -21.74 7.45
C ASP A 338 19.87 -21.29 5.98
N GLN A 339 18.67 -21.38 5.40
CA GLN A 339 18.47 -21.15 3.96
C GLN A 339 17.45 -20.04 3.68
N PHE A 340 17.86 -19.11 2.82
CA PHE A 340 16.98 -18.11 2.22
C PHE A 340 15.99 -18.78 1.25
N ASN A 341 14.80 -18.21 1.12
CA ASN A 341 13.91 -18.58 0.02
C ASN A 341 14.54 -18.24 -1.34
N ILE A 342 13.95 -18.76 -2.42
CA ILE A 342 14.46 -18.61 -3.79
C ILE A 342 14.64 -17.14 -4.21
N ILE A 343 13.69 -16.26 -3.84
CA ILE A 343 13.72 -14.84 -4.22
C ILE A 343 14.86 -14.13 -3.48
N GLU A 344 14.95 -14.29 -2.16
CA GLU A 344 16.02 -13.67 -1.36
C GLU A 344 17.39 -14.23 -1.74
N GLY A 345 17.49 -15.54 -2.03
CA GLY A 345 18.71 -16.15 -2.55
C GLY A 345 19.17 -15.53 -3.87
N LEU A 346 18.25 -15.22 -4.79
CA LEU A 346 18.57 -14.50 -6.02
C LEU A 346 19.00 -13.05 -5.77
N LEU A 347 18.39 -12.38 -4.78
CA LEU A 347 18.73 -10.99 -4.42
C LEU A 347 20.11 -10.87 -3.77
N GLN A 348 20.51 -11.86 -2.97
CA GLN A 348 21.79 -11.84 -2.24
C GLN A 348 22.97 -12.46 -3.00
N ALA A 349 22.71 -13.31 -4.00
CA ALA A 349 23.78 -13.94 -4.78
C ALA A 349 24.68 -12.90 -5.47
N ASN A 350 25.97 -13.24 -5.60
CA ASN A 350 26.92 -12.40 -6.33
C ASN A 350 26.74 -12.58 -7.84
N ASP A 351 27.08 -11.55 -8.62
CA ASP A 351 26.88 -11.59 -10.08
C ASP A 351 27.71 -12.67 -10.78
N ASP A 352 28.84 -13.11 -10.20
CA ASP A 352 29.68 -14.21 -10.71
C ASP A 352 29.04 -15.60 -10.57
N GLU A 353 27.98 -15.72 -9.76
CA GLU A 353 27.17 -16.94 -9.66
C GLU A 353 26.17 -17.08 -10.82
N PHE A 354 26.08 -16.10 -11.72
CA PHE A 354 25.15 -16.07 -12.84
C PHE A 354 25.88 -16.17 -14.17
N THR A 355 25.33 -16.99 -15.07
CA THR A 355 25.75 -17.01 -16.47
C THR A 355 25.06 -15.85 -17.21
N PRO A 356 25.79 -14.96 -17.90
CA PRO A 356 25.16 -13.95 -18.75
C PRO A 356 24.27 -14.57 -19.82
N TRP A 357 23.16 -13.91 -20.16
CA TRP A 357 22.33 -14.34 -21.28
C TRP A 357 23.07 -14.16 -22.60
N THR A 358 23.27 -15.27 -23.33
CA THR A 358 24.03 -15.28 -24.60
C THR A 358 23.18 -15.52 -25.84
N GLY A 359 21.85 -15.63 -25.70
CA GLY A 359 20.94 -15.92 -26.82
C GLY A 359 20.71 -17.40 -27.11
N ASP A 360 21.19 -18.33 -26.28
CA ASP A 360 21.00 -19.77 -26.46
C ASP A 360 20.51 -20.46 -25.18
N VAL A 361 19.25 -20.92 -25.20
CA VAL A 361 18.61 -21.67 -24.09
C VAL A 361 18.99 -23.14 -24.06
N ALA A 362 19.42 -23.75 -25.16
CA ALA A 362 19.67 -25.18 -25.22
C ALA A 362 20.84 -25.59 -24.29
N ALA A 363 21.85 -24.73 -24.17
CA ALA A 363 22.94 -24.88 -23.20
C ALA A 363 22.49 -24.78 -21.72
N ILE A 364 21.27 -24.27 -21.48
CA ILE A 364 20.70 -23.97 -20.16
C ILE A 364 19.74 -25.10 -19.73
N LEU A 365 18.96 -25.66 -20.65
CA LEU A 365 17.95 -26.69 -20.36
C LEU A 365 18.45 -28.15 -20.47
N MET A 366 19.60 -28.39 -21.09
CA MET A 366 20.35 -29.65 -20.98
C MET A 366 21.18 -29.67 -19.68
#